data_AF-A0A061ER81-F1
#
_entry.id   AF-A0A061ER81-F1
#
_cell.length_a   1.000
_cell.length_b   1.000
_cell.length_c   1.000
_cell.angle_alpha   90.00
_cell.angle_beta   90.00
_cell.angle_gamma   90.00
#
_symmetry.space_group_name_H-M   'P 1'
#
loop_
_entity.id
_entity.type
_entity.pdbx_description
1 polymer ?
#
loop_
_entity_poly.entity_id
_entity_poly.type
_entity_poly.pdbx_seq_one_letter_code
_entity_poly.pdbx_strand_id
1 'polypeptide(L)'
;MINIANPYETPRCSSDSLIISTTLKSSELTFCNSKPKSDYNAINKSRLSLNRLAERMTLGTPPTQAYGEPWYWDNRYAHESAPFDWYQKYPALAPLVHLYVPHRHQRILVVGCGNSVFSEDMVNDGYEDVVNVDISSVVIEAMQTKYSNRQQLKYIKMDVRDMSPFQAGSFDAVIDKGTLDSILCGNNSRQNATQMLEEVWS
;
A
#
# COMPACT_ATOMS: atom_id res chain seq x y z
N MET A 1 -33.40 -18.19 -8.55
CA MET A 1 -32.64 -18.50 -7.32
C MET A 1 -31.96 -17.23 -6.88
N ILE A 2 -32.19 -16.80 -5.64
CA ILE A 2 -31.59 -15.60 -5.04
C ILE A 2 -30.14 -15.96 -4.72
N ASN A 3 -29.19 -15.26 -5.35
CA ASN A 3 -27.77 -15.45 -5.08
C ASN A 3 -27.42 -14.61 -3.84
N ILE A 4 -27.20 -15.27 -2.71
CA ILE A 4 -26.78 -14.63 -1.47
C ILE A 4 -25.28 -14.35 -1.61
N ALA A 5 -24.92 -13.07 -1.74
CA ALA A 5 -23.52 -12.65 -1.80
C ALA A 5 -22.80 -13.01 -0.49
N ASN A 6 -21.66 -13.68 -0.60
CA ASN A 6 -20.80 -14.01 0.53
C ASN A 6 -20.10 -12.71 1.02
N PRO A 7 -20.28 -12.28 2.29
CA PRO A 7 -19.68 -11.06 2.82
C PRO A 7 -18.15 -11.10 2.94
N TYR A 8 -17.51 -12.25 2.64
CA TYR A 8 -16.06 -12.41 2.61
C TYR A 8 -15.44 -12.31 1.21
N GLU A 9 -16.23 -12.12 0.14
CA GLU A 9 -15.67 -11.80 -1.17
C GLU A 9 -15.39 -10.29 -1.24
N THR A 10 -14.11 -9.94 -1.30
CA THR A 10 -13.66 -8.57 -1.52
C THR A 10 -14.14 -8.06 -2.88
N PRO A 11 -14.64 -6.81 -2.97
CA PRO A 11 -14.87 -6.18 -4.25
C PRO A 11 -13.54 -6.13 -5.01
N ARG A 12 -13.50 -6.74 -6.20
CA ARG A 12 -12.38 -6.62 -7.13
C ARG A 12 -12.22 -5.15 -7.53
N CYS A 13 -11.34 -4.41 -6.85
CA CYS A 13 -10.69 -3.26 -7.45
C CYS A 13 -9.69 -3.82 -8.45
N SER A 14 -10.02 -3.76 -9.74
CA SER A 14 -9.18 -4.25 -10.82
C SER A 14 -7.99 -3.31 -11.03
N SER A 15 -6.95 -3.44 -10.22
CA SER A 15 -5.61 -2.93 -10.53
C SER A 15 -4.59 -3.82 -9.87
N ASP A 16 -3.94 -4.70 -10.65
CA ASP A 16 -2.71 -5.40 -10.24
C ASP A 16 -1.55 -4.39 -10.16
N SER A 17 -1.67 -3.36 -9.31
CA SER A 17 -0.69 -2.28 -9.19
C SER A 17 0.39 -2.65 -8.19
N LEU A 18 1.56 -3.07 -8.69
CA LEU A 18 2.81 -3.00 -7.95
C LEU A 18 3.50 -1.68 -8.32
N ILE A 19 3.80 -0.84 -7.32
CA ILE A 19 4.59 0.37 -7.51
C ILE A 19 6.01 0.09 -6.99
N ILE A 20 6.98 0.04 -7.90
CA ILE A 20 8.40 0.00 -7.54
C ILE A 20 8.95 1.40 -7.83
N SER A 21 9.36 2.10 -6.78
CA SER A 21 10.14 3.33 -6.88
C SER A 21 11.60 3.01 -6.66
N THR A 22 12.47 3.43 -7.56
CA THR A 22 13.92 3.27 -7.41
C THR A 22 14.55 4.64 -7.27
N THR A 23 15.41 4.81 -6.27
CA THR A 23 16.18 6.05 -6.10
C THR A 23 17.29 6.07 -7.15
N LEU A 24 16.98 6.58 -8.35
CA LEU A 24 18.01 6.83 -9.36
C LEU A 24 18.86 8.01 -8.89
N LYS A 25 20.11 7.76 -8.47
CA LYS A 25 21.10 8.83 -8.30
C LYS A 25 21.16 9.61 -9.61
N SER A 26 20.77 10.88 -9.52
CA SER A 26 20.50 11.80 -10.62
C SER A 26 21.39 11.61 -11.85
N SER A 27 20.81 11.23 -12.99
CA SER A 27 21.22 11.77 -14.30
C SER A 27 20.27 11.52 -15.46
N GLU A 28 19.28 10.62 -15.42
CA GLU A 28 18.40 10.42 -16.59
C GLU A 28 16.97 10.03 -16.22
N LEU A 29 16.05 10.99 -16.21
CA LEU A 29 14.61 10.75 -16.40
C LEU A 29 14.00 11.94 -17.16
N THR A 30 13.73 11.75 -18.45
CA THR A 30 13.03 12.71 -19.29
C THR A 30 11.54 12.66 -19.01
N PHE A 31 10.97 13.75 -18.49
CA PHE A 31 9.53 13.88 -18.24
C PHE A 31 8.79 14.17 -19.55
N CYS A 32 7.93 13.26 -20.00
CA CYS A 32 7.06 13.49 -21.15
C CYS A 32 5.83 14.30 -20.70
N ASN A 33 5.90 15.62 -20.84
CA ASN A 33 4.77 16.53 -20.58
C ASN A 33 3.75 16.45 -21.71
N SER A 34 2.50 16.09 -21.39
CA SER A 34 1.35 16.58 -22.16
C SER A 34 0.13 16.80 -21.25
N LYS A 35 -0.33 18.05 -21.18
CA LYS A 35 -1.70 18.44 -20.83
C LYS A 35 -2.33 19.11 -22.05
N PRO A 36 -3.67 19.15 -22.14
CA PRO A 36 -4.33 20.43 -21.87
C PRO A 36 -5.59 20.35 -21.00
N LYS A 37 -5.99 21.53 -20.50
CA LYS A 37 -7.12 21.85 -19.59
C LYS A 37 -8.45 22.06 -20.34
N SER A 38 -9.58 21.78 -19.68
CA SER A 38 -10.93 22.42 -19.78
C SER A 38 -11.91 21.56 -18.95
N ASP A 39 -12.96 22.01 -18.26
CA ASP A 39 -13.53 23.32 -17.96
C ASP A 39 -14.30 23.21 -16.62
N TYR A 40 -14.25 24.28 -15.84
CA TYR A 40 -14.98 24.45 -14.58
C TYR A 40 -16.24 25.27 -14.89
N ASN A 41 -17.45 24.71 -14.76
CA ASN A 41 -18.72 25.43 -14.47
C ASN A 41 -19.95 24.52 -14.61
N ALA A 42 -20.62 24.19 -13.50
CA ALA A 42 -22.08 24.09 -13.39
C ALA A 42 -22.47 23.75 -11.94
N ILE A 43 -22.60 24.77 -11.10
CA ILE A 43 -23.23 24.67 -9.78
C ILE A 43 -24.54 25.47 -9.82
N ASN A 44 -25.58 24.91 -9.19
CA ASN A 44 -26.91 25.47 -8.86
C ASN A 44 -28.07 25.20 -9.83
N LYS A 45 -28.73 24.04 -9.65
CA LYS A 45 -30.22 23.95 -9.69
C LYS A 45 -30.86 22.64 -9.15
N SER A 46 -30.26 21.96 -8.16
CA SER A 46 -30.87 20.74 -7.58
C SER A 46 -30.84 20.68 -6.04
N ARG A 47 -30.59 21.80 -5.36
CA ARG A 47 -30.43 21.85 -3.89
C ARG A 47 -31.74 21.69 -3.08
N LEU A 48 -32.89 21.57 -3.74
CA LEU A 48 -34.20 21.41 -3.08
C LEU A 48 -34.81 20.00 -3.20
N SER A 49 -34.23 19.10 -4.01
CA SER A 49 -34.63 17.67 -4.06
C SER A 49 -33.70 16.75 -3.26
N LEU A 50 -32.47 17.18 -2.96
CA LEU A 50 -31.46 16.37 -2.27
C LEU A 50 -31.74 16.16 -0.78
N ASN A 51 -32.43 17.09 -0.12
CA ASN A 51 -32.73 16.94 1.33
C ASN A 51 -33.77 15.85 1.62
N ARG A 52 -34.65 15.50 0.68
CA ARG A 52 -35.61 14.39 0.85
C ARG A 52 -35.04 13.02 0.45
N LEU A 53 -33.93 13.00 -0.30
CA LEU A 53 -33.22 11.77 -0.64
C LEU A 53 -32.20 11.38 0.45
N ALA A 54 -31.62 12.38 1.13
CA ALA A 54 -30.72 12.14 2.27
C ALA A 54 -31.39 11.40 3.44
N GLU A 55 -32.68 11.65 3.69
CA GLU A 55 -33.43 10.99 4.79
C GLU A 55 -33.89 9.56 4.47
N ARG A 56 -33.83 9.12 3.20
CA ARG A 56 -34.21 7.76 2.79
C ARG A 56 -33.02 6.83 2.48
N MET A 57 -31.78 7.29 2.67
CA MET A 57 -30.56 6.50 2.47
C MET A 57 -29.97 5.91 3.77
N THR A 58 -30.73 5.91 4.87
CA THR A 58 -30.35 5.24 6.14
C THR A 58 -30.75 3.76 6.17
N LEU A 59 -30.68 3.08 5.03
CA LEU A 59 -30.76 1.62 4.94
C LEU A 59 -29.51 1.11 4.21
N GLY A 60 -28.45 0.91 5.00
CA GLY A 60 -27.35 -0.01 4.68
C GLY A 60 -26.52 0.35 3.46
N THR A 61 -25.82 1.48 3.49
CA THR A 61 -24.53 1.56 2.77
C THR A 61 -23.66 0.42 3.32
N PRO A 62 -23.10 -0.47 2.48
CA PRO A 62 -22.09 -1.42 2.94
C PRO A 62 -21.01 -0.62 3.67
N PRO A 63 -20.47 -1.10 4.80
CA PRO A 63 -19.39 -0.36 5.46
C PRO A 63 -18.31 -0.12 4.42
N THR A 64 -18.00 1.15 4.16
CA THR A 64 -16.78 1.52 3.45
C THR A 64 -15.65 0.82 4.19
N GLN A 65 -15.01 -0.16 3.54
CA GLN A 65 -13.96 -0.94 4.17
C GLN A 65 -12.89 0.04 4.65
N ALA A 66 -12.61 0.04 5.95
CA ALA A 66 -11.80 1.06 6.63
C ALA A 66 -10.30 0.83 6.41
N TYR A 67 -9.89 0.50 5.18
CA TYR A 67 -8.51 0.13 4.83
C TYR A 67 -7.50 1.26 5.06
N GLY A 68 -7.94 2.52 5.10
CA GLY A 68 -7.07 3.64 5.45
C GLY A 68 -6.90 3.85 6.95
N GLU A 69 -7.59 3.07 7.80
CA GLU A 69 -7.57 3.26 9.25
C GLU A 69 -6.67 2.21 9.92
N PRO A 70 -5.71 2.61 10.79
CA PRO A 70 -4.76 1.67 11.41
C PRO A 70 -5.43 0.55 12.22
N TRP A 71 -6.52 0.89 12.94
CA TRP A 71 -7.24 -0.07 13.78
C TRP A 71 -7.84 -1.22 12.99
N TYR A 72 -8.18 -1.00 11.71
CA TYR A 72 -8.72 -2.05 10.84
C TYR A 72 -7.67 -3.15 10.65
N TRP A 73 -6.41 -2.76 10.39
CA TRP A 73 -5.31 -3.67 10.15
C TRP A 73 -4.89 -4.41 11.43
N ASP A 74 -4.77 -3.71 12.56
CA ASP A 74 -4.53 -4.37 13.85
C ASP A 74 -5.60 -5.43 14.14
N ASN A 75 -6.89 -5.11 13.92
CA ASN A 75 -7.97 -6.07 14.10
C ASN A 75 -7.87 -7.25 13.12
N ARG A 76 -7.57 -7.01 11.84
CA ARG A 76 -7.39 -8.08 10.85
C ARG A 76 -6.27 -9.03 11.26
N TYR A 77 -5.09 -8.51 11.58
CA TYR A 77 -3.92 -9.33 11.92
C TYR A 77 -4.04 -10.05 13.27
N ALA A 78 -4.85 -9.53 14.19
CA ALA A 78 -5.16 -10.23 15.44
C ALA A 78 -5.99 -11.50 15.24
N HIS A 79 -6.78 -11.58 14.16
CA HIS A 79 -7.71 -12.69 13.92
C HIS A 79 -7.31 -13.58 12.73
N GLU A 80 -6.54 -13.05 11.79
CA GLU A 80 -6.10 -13.75 10.57
C GLU A 80 -4.56 -13.82 10.52
N SER A 81 -4.00 -14.89 11.08
CA SER A 81 -2.54 -15.07 11.18
C SER A 81 -1.92 -15.72 9.93
N ALA A 82 -2.72 -16.31 9.05
CA ALA A 82 -2.24 -16.96 7.83
C ALA A 82 -1.64 -15.91 6.86
N PRO A 83 -0.48 -16.19 6.23
CA PRO A 83 0.11 -15.25 5.29
C PRO A 83 -0.84 -14.88 4.16
N PHE A 84 -0.92 -13.59 3.85
CA PHE A 84 -1.81 -13.07 2.83
C PHE A 84 -1.06 -12.15 1.87
N ASP A 85 -1.25 -12.37 0.58
CA ASP A 85 -0.73 -11.52 -0.48
C ASP A 85 -1.88 -10.81 -1.18
N TRP A 86 -1.89 -9.47 -1.06
CA TRP A 86 -2.63 -8.64 -2.00
C TRP A 86 -1.98 -8.76 -3.39
N TYR A 87 -2.83 -8.91 -4.41
CA TYR A 87 -2.44 -9.04 -5.82
C TYR A 87 -1.60 -10.29 -6.14
N GLN A 88 -0.50 -10.11 -6.88
CA GLN A 88 0.37 -11.18 -7.34
C GLN A 88 1.40 -11.59 -6.27
N LYS A 89 1.74 -12.88 -6.25
CA LYS A 89 2.84 -13.41 -5.43
C LYS A 89 4.20 -13.07 -6.03
N TYR A 90 5.26 -13.16 -5.22
CA TYR A 90 6.63 -12.83 -5.64
C TYR A 90 7.07 -13.50 -6.96
N PRO A 91 6.85 -14.81 -7.23
CA PRO A 91 7.32 -15.42 -8.48
C PRO A 91 6.81 -14.75 -9.77
N ALA A 92 5.59 -14.20 -9.74
CA ALA A 92 5.02 -13.48 -10.88
C ALA A 92 5.62 -12.06 -11.03
N LEU A 93 6.09 -11.47 -9.94
CA LEU A 93 6.67 -10.13 -9.87
C LEU A 93 8.21 -10.14 -9.96
N ALA A 94 8.85 -11.28 -9.73
CA ALA A 94 10.30 -11.42 -9.69
C ALA A 94 10.98 -10.85 -10.95
N PRO A 95 10.51 -11.07 -12.19
CA PRO A 95 11.12 -10.44 -13.37
C PRO A 95 11.13 -8.91 -13.33
N LEU A 96 10.08 -8.28 -12.77
CA LEU A 96 10.03 -6.83 -12.61
C LEU A 96 10.96 -6.37 -11.48
N VAL A 97 10.97 -7.09 -10.36
CA VAL A 97 11.88 -6.80 -9.24
C VAL A 97 13.34 -6.93 -9.68
N HIS A 98 13.68 -7.91 -10.52
CA HIS A 98 15.02 -8.07 -11.09
C HIS A 98 15.39 -6.94 -12.06
N LEU A 99 14.42 -6.43 -12.81
CA LEU A 99 14.63 -5.34 -13.75
C LEU A 99 14.92 -4.01 -13.04
N TYR A 100 14.16 -3.69 -12.00
CA TYR A 100 14.24 -2.40 -11.31
C TYR A 100 15.16 -2.43 -10.07
N VAL A 101 15.39 -3.60 -9.48
CA VAL A 101 16.30 -3.79 -8.34
C VAL A 101 17.33 -4.88 -8.68
N PRO A 102 18.22 -4.63 -9.66
CA PRO A 102 19.08 -5.68 -10.22
C PRO A 102 20.16 -6.16 -9.25
N HIS A 103 20.56 -5.36 -8.27
CA HIS A 103 21.67 -5.68 -7.38
C HIS A 103 21.16 -6.19 -6.02
N ARG A 104 21.59 -7.40 -5.65
CA ARG A 104 21.10 -8.10 -4.45
C ARG A 104 21.51 -7.47 -3.11
N HIS A 105 22.57 -6.65 -3.11
CA HIS A 105 23.03 -5.89 -1.96
C HIS A 105 22.33 -4.52 -1.79
N GLN A 106 21.40 -4.16 -2.71
CA GLN A 106 20.61 -2.93 -2.56
C GLN A 106 19.79 -2.99 -1.28
N ARG A 107 19.72 -1.86 -0.56
CA ARG A 107 18.88 -1.69 0.62
C ARG A 107 17.48 -1.32 0.18
N ILE A 108 16.53 -2.21 0.46
CA ILE A 108 15.17 -2.15 -0.08
C ILE A 108 14.18 -1.88 1.05
N LEU A 109 13.25 -0.94 0.85
CA LEU A 109 12.13 -0.70 1.73
C LEU A 109 10.85 -1.29 1.13
N VAL A 110 10.13 -2.11 1.88
CA VAL A 110 8.79 -2.59 1.52
C VAL A 110 7.79 -1.93 2.46
N VAL A 111 6.89 -1.12 1.90
CA VAL A 111 5.94 -0.30 2.68
C VAL A 111 4.57 -0.96 2.77
N GLY A 112 3.97 -0.92 3.97
CA GLY A 112 2.76 -1.70 4.31
C GLY A 112 2.95 -3.18 4.03
N CYS A 113 3.99 -3.76 4.60
CA CYS A 113 4.41 -5.13 4.29
C CYS A 113 3.38 -6.19 4.67
N GLY A 114 2.51 -5.90 5.64
CA GLY A 114 1.58 -6.84 6.21
C GLY A 114 2.23 -8.15 6.64
N ASN A 115 1.50 -9.25 6.48
CA ASN A 115 1.98 -10.61 6.73
C ASN A 115 2.31 -11.37 5.43
N SER A 116 2.58 -10.63 4.35
CA SER A 116 2.97 -11.18 3.05
C SER A 116 4.29 -11.97 3.14
N VAL A 117 4.42 -13.01 2.31
CA VAL A 117 5.70 -13.74 2.15
C VAL A 117 6.60 -13.11 1.08
N PHE A 118 6.20 -12.00 0.47
CA PHE A 118 6.93 -11.34 -0.61
C PHE A 118 8.38 -11.04 -0.25
N SER A 119 8.61 -10.45 0.93
CA SER A 119 9.95 -10.10 1.40
C SER A 119 10.79 -11.33 1.78
N GLU A 120 10.17 -12.39 2.29
CA GLU A 120 10.84 -13.68 2.50
C GLU A 120 11.30 -14.26 1.17
N ASP A 121 10.44 -14.25 0.16
CA ASP A 121 10.77 -14.76 -1.17
C ASP A 121 11.84 -13.91 -1.87
N MET A 122 11.86 -12.60 -1.66
CA MET A 122 12.99 -11.74 -2.08
C MET A 122 14.30 -12.20 -1.44
N VAL A 123 14.33 -12.42 -0.13
CA VAL A 123 15.55 -12.90 0.54
C VAL A 123 15.94 -14.30 0.05
N ASN A 124 14.97 -15.17 -0.23
CA ASN A 124 15.22 -16.47 -0.84
C ASN A 124 15.78 -16.35 -2.28
N ASP A 125 15.43 -15.29 -3.01
CA ASP A 125 16.00 -14.91 -4.31
C ASP A 125 17.35 -14.16 -4.21
N GLY A 126 17.89 -14.04 -2.99
CA GLY A 126 19.24 -13.58 -2.73
C GLY A 126 19.34 -12.11 -2.32
N TYR A 127 18.25 -11.36 -2.19
CA TYR A 127 18.29 -9.99 -1.66
C TYR A 127 18.77 -9.97 -0.20
N GLU A 128 19.69 -9.08 0.13
CA GLU A 128 20.46 -9.15 1.38
C GLU A 128 19.97 -8.17 2.46
N ASP A 129 19.33 -7.07 2.10
CA ASP A 129 18.84 -6.04 3.03
C ASP A 129 17.42 -5.57 2.67
N VAL A 130 16.42 -6.25 3.25
CA VAL A 130 15.00 -5.93 3.05
C VAL A 130 14.41 -5.42 4.36
N VAL A 131 14.09 -4.12 4.38
CA VAL A 131 13.42 -3.43 5.49
C VAL A 131 11.93 -3.37 5.19
N ASN A 132 11.12 -3.78 6.16
CA ASN A 132 9.68 -3.90 6.04
C ASN A 132 9.04 -2.98 7.07
N VAL A 133 8.12 -2.14 6.61
CA VAL A 133 7.36 -1.26 7.50
C VAL A 133 5.87 -1.49 7.36
N ASP A 134 5.17 -1.40 8.48
CA ASP A 134 3.71 -1.45 8.53
C ASP A 134 3.22 -0.61 9.71
N ILE A 135 2.03 -0.04 9.57
CA ILE A 135 1.40 0.79 10.59
C ILE A 135 0.89 -0.06 11.77
N SER A 136 0.58 -1.34 11.51
CA SER A 136 0.08 -2.28 12.50
C SER A 136 1.18 -2.83 13.40
N SER A 137 1.08 -2.59 14.71
CA SER A 137 1.97 -3.24 15.69
C SER A 137 1.81 -4.75 15.67
N VAL A 138 0.57 -5.22 15.52
CA VAL A 138 0.24 -6.65 15.63
C VAL A 138 1.00 -7.47 14.58
N VAL A 139 1.01 -7.01 13.33
CA VAL A 139 1.71 -7.73 12.27
C VAL A 139 3.22 -7.60 12.38
N ILE A 140 3.72 -6.43 12.78
CA ILE A 140 5.16 -6.23 12.94
C ILE A 140 5.72 -7.14 14.04
N GLU A 141 5.06 -7.22 15.19
CA GLU A 141 5.47 -8.11 16.29
C GLU A 141 5.45 -9.58 15.87
N ALA A 142 4.41 -9.99 15.12
CA ALA A 142 4.28 -11.35 14.59
C ALA A 142 5.43 -11.67 13.59
N MET A 143 5.75 -10.74 12.69
CA MET A 143 6.79 -10.94 11.67
C MET A 143 8.20 -10.87 12.27
N GLN A 144 8.44 -9.99 13.24
CA GLN A 144 9.69 -9.97 14.02
C GLN A 144 9.90 -11.30 14.74
N THR A 145 8.85 -11.87 15.34
CA THR A 145 8.92 -13.18 15.99
C THR A 145 9.23 -14.29 14.98
N LYS A 146 8.46 -14.33 13.87
CA LYS A 146 8.59 -15.34 12.81
C LYS A 146 9.98 -15.36 12.17
N TYR A 147 10.56 -14.19 11.92
CA TYR A 147 11.83 -14.03 11.22
C TYR A 147 12.99 -13.59 12.12
N SER A 148 12.88 -13.81 13.43
CA SER A 148 13.90 -13.47 14.44
C SER A 148 15.31 -13.99 14.12
N ASN A 149 15.41 -15.10 13.38
CA ASN A 149 16.68 -15.71 12.96
C ASN A 149 17.12 -15.34 11.53
N ARG A 150 16.44 -14.41 10.83
CA ARG A 150 16.76 -13.99 9.45
C ARG A 150 17.19 -12.53 9.43
N GLN A 151 18.49 -12.29 9.58
CA GLN A 151 19.07 -10.93 9.69
C GLN A 151 18.85 -10.04 8.44
N GLN A 152 18.61 -10.64 7.27
CA GLN A 152 18.28 -9.92 6.04
C GLN A 152 16.91 -9.24 6.11
N LEU A 153 15.99 -9.76 6.93
CA LEU A 153 14.64 -9.26 7.09
C LEU A 153 14.53 -8.39 8.34
N LYS A 154 14.25 -7.10 8.14
CA LYS A 154 14.03 -6.15 9.24
C LYS A 154 12.57 -5.73 9.21
N TYR A 155 11.87 -5.78 10.34
CA TYR A 155 10.46 -5.37 10.46
C TYR A 155 10.36 -4.24 11.49
N ILE A 156 9.75 -3.12 11.11
CA ILE A 156 9.69 -1.91 11.93
C ILE A 156 8.26 -1.34 11.87
N LYS A 157 7.67 -1.07 13.04
CA LYS A 157 6.38 -0.38 13.09
C LYS A 157 6.59 1.07 12.66
N MET A 158 5.92 1.48 11.60
CA MET A 158 6.06 2.83 11.05
C MET A 158 4.85 3.19 10.21
N ASP A 159 4.47 4.47 10.26
CA ASP A 159 3.52 5.04 9.32
C ASP A 159 4.30 5.51 8.09
N VAL A 160 3.96 5.02 6.90
CA VAL A 160 4.65 5.41 5.66
C VAL A 160 4.51 6.91 5.31
N ARG A 161 3.58 7.60 5.97
CA ARG A 161 3.40 9.06 5.84
C ARG A 161 4.36 9.87 6.72
N ASP A 162 5.11 9.22 7.60
CA ASP A 162 6.15 9.83 8.43
C ASP A 162 7.32 8.83 8.56
N MET A 163 8.26 8.94 7.64
CA MET A 163 9.47 8.12 7.60
C MET A 163 10.69 8.89 8.12
N SER A 164 10.47 9.96 8.89
CA SER A 164 11.52 10.78 9.50
C SER A 164 12.58 10.04 10.35
N PRO A 165 12.34 8.82 10.91
CA PRO A 165 13.40 8.03 11.54
C PRO A 165 14.45 7.49 10.56
N PHE A 166 14.16 7.46 9.26
CA PHE A 166 15.13 7.09 8.23
C PHE A 166 15.84 8.33 7.68
N GLN A 167 17.11 8.17 7.32
CA GLN A 167 17.83 9.20 6.59
C GLN A 167 17.31 9.27 5.14
N ALA A 168 17.08 10.48 4.63
CA ALA A 168 16.70 10.73 3.23
C ALA A 168 17.69 10.06 2.26
N GLY A 169 17.18 9.44 1.19
CA GLY A 169 18.00 8.69 0.23
C GLY A 169 18.76 7.47 0.80
N SER A 170 18.35 6.93 1.96
CA SER A 170 19.01 5.76 2.58
C SER A 170 18.57 4.41 2.00
N PHE A 171 17.62 4.40 1.08
CA PHE A 171 17.15 3.20 0.37
C PHE A 171 17.40 3.33 -1.12
N ASP A 172 17.86 2.24 -1.73
CA ASP A 172 18.09 2.17 -3.18
C ASP A 172 16.78 1.93 -3.95
N ALA A 173 15.82 1.24 -3.30
CA ALA A 173 14.49 1.00 -3.85
C ALA A 173 13.42 0.95 -2.75
N VAL A 174 12.22 1.40 -3.10
CA VAL A 174 11.01 1.29 -2.28
C VAL A 174 9.94 0.55 -3.08
N ILE A 175 9.36 -0.47 -2.48
CA ILE A 175 8.33 -1.32 -3.08
C ILE A 175 7.02 -1.13 -2.32
N ASP A 176 5.99 -0.71 -3.03
CA ASP A 176 4.61 -0.65 -2.59
C ASP A 176 3.77 -1.70 -3.34
N LYS A 177 3.09 -2.56 -2.57
CA LYS A 177 2.20 -3.61 -3.08
C LYS A 177 0.82 -3.54 -2.43
N GLY A 178 0.11 -2.44 -2.71
CA GLY A 178 -1.28 -2.21 -2.26
C GLY A 178 -1.45 -1.31 -1.04
N THR A 179 -0.37 -0.71 -0.55
CA THR A 179 -0.41 0.22 0.57
C THR A 179 -0.97 1.56 0.14
N LEU A 180 -0.58 2.05 -1.05
CA LEU A 180 -1.18 3.27 -1.61
C LEU A 180 -2.69 3.09 -1.85
N ASP A 181 -3.12 1.93 -2.35
CA ASP A 181 -4.54 1.61 -2.54
C ASP A 181 -5.31 1.65 -1.21
N SER A 182 -4.71 1.11 -0.14
CA SER A 182 -5.28 1.10 1.20
C SER A 182 -5.45 2.52 1.75
N ILE A 183 -4.43 3.38 1.58
CA ILE A 183 -4.48 4.80 1.95
C ILE A 183 -5.56 5.55 1.16
N LEU A 184 -5.69 5.25 -0.13
CA LEU A 184 -6.68 5.89 -1.00
C LEU A 184 -8.13 5.53 -0.65
N CYS A 185 -8.35 4.41 0.05
CA CYS A 185 -9.66 3.99 0.58
C CYS A 185 -10.04 4.66 1.91
N GLY A 186 -9.14 5.47 2.51
CA GLY A 186 -9.35 6.13 3.79
C GLY A 186 -9.96 7.54 3.71
N ASN A 187 -10.23 8.10 4.89
CA ASN A 187 -10.50 9.54 5.02
C ASN A 187 -9.25 10.35 4.68
N ASN A 188 -9.42 11.55 4.12
CA ASN A 188 -8.30 12.40 3.67
C ASN A 188 -7.34 11.69 2.69
N SER A 189 -7.87 10.75 1.89
CA SER A 189 -7.11 9.86 1.00
C SER A 189 -6.10 10.59 0.12
N ARG A 190 -6.49 11.71 -0.49
CA ARG A 190 -5.58 12.49 -1.35
C ARG A 190 -4.40 13.07 -0.57
N GLN A 191 -4.65 13.68 0.58
CA GLN A 191 -3.61 14.27 1.42
C GLN A 191 -2.66 13.19 1.94
N ASN A 192 -3.21 12.08 2.42
CA ASN A 192 -2.42 10.96 2.93
C ASN A 192 -1.57 10.30 1.81
N ALA A 193 -2.11 10.16 0.60
CA ALA A 193 -1.38 9.65 -0.54
C ALA A 193 -0.25 10.61 -0.96
N THR A 194 -0.50 11.93 -0.94
CA THR A 194 0.55 12.92 -1.19
C THR A 194 1.67 12.82 -0.15
N GLN A 195 1.34 12.72 1.13
CA GLN A 195 2.35 12.56 2.20
C GLN A 195 3.20 11.30 2.01
N MET A 196 2.57 10.14 1.75
CA MET A 196 3.31 8.90 1.44
C MET A 196 4.28 9.10 0.26
N LEU A 197 3.81 9.73 -0.82
CA LEU A 197 4.64 9.94 -2.02
C LEU A 197 5.77 10.93 -1.78
N GLU A 198 5.57 11.95 -0.95
CA GLU A 198 6.64 12.90 -0.55
C GLU A 198 7.74 12.18 0.23
N GLU A 199 7.38 11.29 1.15
CA GLU A 199 8.33 10.51 1.95
C GLU A 199 9.10 9.49 1.09
N VAL A 200 8.42 8.75 0.21
CA VAL A 200 9.07 7.70 -0.60
C VAL A 200 10.00 8.27 -1.69
N TRP A 201 9.82 9.54 -2.10
CA TRP A 201 10.65 10.21 -3.11
C TRP A 201 11.72 11.14 -2.49
N SER A 202 11.91 11.09 -1.17
CA SER A 202 12.87 11.92 -0.41
C SER A 202 14.26 11.30 -0.25
#